data_AF-A0A2W4M9M5-F1
#
_entry.id   AF-A0A2W4M9M5-F1
#
_cell.length_a   1.000
_cell.length_b   1.000
_cell.length_c   1.000
_cell.angle_alpha   90.00
_cell.angle_beta   90.00
_cell.angle_gamma   90.00
#
_symmetry.space_group_name_H-M   'P 1'
#
loop_
_entity.id
_entity.type
_entity.pdbx_description
1 polymer ?
#
loop_
_entity_poly.entity_id
_entity_poly.type
_entity_poly.pdbx_seq_one_letter_code
_entity_poly.pdbx_strand_id
1 'polypeptide(L)'
;MCAKSTLTLAAALAATALAPAVGAQDATEDVRRVQITYRNLTAGQPFSTSVFIAHSAGAPPLFVEGQPASFELERLAEEGNVALLSSNATTRLDGAFAAVAIGLPVQPGGEVSVILEVTPENPLISGAFMLAHTNDGFAGIQDVDAFALTGPRTVELFAWDAGTENNNESGDDLIAMGGTERDPEHGTVRPHQGLSDAGDAPGLWKFDPEEPVAELIIEPVP
;
A
#
# COMPACT_ATOMS: atom_id res chain seq x y z
N MET A 1 -48.89 -63.27 58.84
CA MET A 1 -48.19 -62.23 59.61
C MET A 1 -47.22 -61.52 58.67
N CYS A 2 -47.34 -60.18 58.59
CA CYS A 2 -46.30 -59.17 58.23
C CYS A 2 -45.50 -59.32 56.92
N ALA A 3 -45.22 -58.29 56.13
CA ALA A 3 -45.56 -56.87 56.12
C ALA A 3 -45.24 -56.31 54.71
N LYS A 4 -45.96 -55.27 54.29
CA LYS A 4 -45.63 -54.44 53.13
C LYS A 4 -44.36 -53.63 53.44
N SER A 5 -43.46 -53.45 52.48
CA SER A 5 -42.43 -52.41 52.56
C SER A 5 -42.25 -51.72 51.21
N THR A 6 -42.67 -50.47 51.22
CA THR A 6 -42.52 -49.42 50.22
C THR A 6 -41.05 -48.98 50.18
N LEU A 7 -40.44 -48.87 49.00
CA LEU A 7 -39.11 -48.26 48.85
C LEU A 7 -39.25 -46.91 48.16
N THR A 8 -38.85 -45.88 48.89
CA THR A 8 -38.98 -44.46 48.59
C THR A 8 -37.87 -43.99 47.63
N LEU A 9 -38.25 -43.21 46.63
CA LEU A 9 -37.36 -42.55 45.67
C LEU A 9 -36.63 -41.38 46.35
N ALA A 10 -35.29 -41.40 46.40
CA ALA A 10 -34.48 -40.26 46.83
C ALA A 10 -33.86 -39.60 45.59
N ALA A 11 -34.35 -38.42 45.23
CA ALA A 11 -33.77 -37.58 44.20
C ALA A 11 -32.57 -36.81 44.78
N ALA A 12 -31.37 -37.01 44.22
CA ALA A 12 -30.19 -36.23 44.55
C ALA A 12 -30.23 -34.90 43.78
N LEU A 13 -30.29 -33.79 44.50
CA LEU A 13 -30.21 -32.44 43.94
C LEU A 13 -28.73 -32.05 43.78
N ALA A 14 -28.22 -32.08 42.54
CA ALA A 14 -26.87 -31.59 42.24
C ALA A 14 -26.89 -30.06 42.12
N ALA A 15 -26.21 -29.37 43.04
CA ALA A 15 -26.00 -27.93 42.94
C ALA A 15 -24.85 -27.65 41.95
N THR A 16 -25.18 -27.22 40.74
CA THR A 16 -24.21 -26.67 39.79
C THR A 16 -23.81 -25.26 40.24
N ALA A 17 -22.56 -25.11 40.69
CA ALA A 17 -21.96 -23.80 40.93
C ALA A 17 -21.75 -23.07 39.59
N LEU A 18 -22.43 -21.94 39.44
CA LEU A 18 -22.25 -21.03 38.32
C LEU A 18 -20.96 -20.24 38.54
N ALA A 19 -19.90 -20.54 37.78
CA ALA A 19 -18.73 -19.67 37.73
C ALA A 19 -19.12 -18.37 37.00
N PRO A 20 -18.67 -17.19 37.46
CA PRO A 20 -18.88 -15.96 36.71
C PRO A 20 -18.13 -16.05 35.39
N ALA A 21 -18.82 -15.82 34.28
CA ALA A 21 -18.20 -15.59 32.99
C ALA A 21 -17.33 -14.33 33.13
N VAL A 22 -16.00 -14.52 33.09
CA VAL A 22 -15.07 -13.40 32.92
C VAL A 22 -15.39 -12.84 31.54
N GLY A 23 -15.95 -11.62 31.50
CA GLY A 23 -16.17 -10.91 30.26
C GLY A 23 -14.85 -10.78 29.51
N ALA A 24 -14.82 -11.21 28.26
CA ALA A 24 -13.76 -10.81 27.35
C ALA A 24 -13.74 -9.28 27.34
N GLN A 25 -12.66 -8.69 27.85
CA GLN A 25 -12.39 -7.29 27.56
C GLN A 25 -12.08 -7.26 26.07
N ASP A 26 -12.95 -6.64 25.27
CA ASP A 26 -12.56 -6.16 23.96
C ASP A 26 -11.31 -5.29 24.18
N ALA A 27 -10.15 -5.79 23.76
CA ALA A 27 -8.97 -4.95 23.64
C ALA A 27 -9.36 -3.89 22.63
N THR A 28 -9.56 -2.66 23.09
CA THR A 28 -9.61 -1.51 22.19
C THR A 28 -8.25 -1.45 21.53
N GLU A 29 -8.14 -1.90 20.27
CA GLU A 29 -6.92 -1.72 19.50
C GLU A 29 -6.58 -0.22 19.53
N ASP A 30 -5.32 0.09 19.82
CA ASP A 30 -4.83 1.47 19.76
C ASP A 30 -4.73 1.85 18.28
N VAL A 31 -5.85 2.28 17.69
CA VAL A 31 -5.92 2.67 16.29
C VAL A 31 -5.59 4.15 16.18
N ARG A 32 -4.59 4.48 15.36
CA ARG A 32 -4.24 5.85 14.99
C ARG A 32 -4.56 6.09 13.54
N ARG A 33 -4.91 7.33 13.22
CA ARG A 33 -5.07 7.80 11.84
C ARG A 33 -3.89 8.70 11.49
N VAL A 34 -3.36 8.51 10.30
CA VAL A 34 -2.40 9.43 9.70
C VAL A 34 -2.95 9.97 8.39
N GLN A 35 -2.66 11.23 8.11
CA GLN A 35 -2.87 11.82 6.81
C GLN A 35 -1.57 11.75 6.02
N ILE A 36 -1.68 11.29 4.78
CA ILE A 36 -0.58 11.23 3.82
C ILE A 36 -0.93 12.21 2.72
N THR A 37 -0.18 13.31 2.66
CA THR A 37 -0.31 14.33 1.61
C THR A 37 0.88 14.23 0.68
N TYR A 38 0.65 14.16 -0.62
CA TYR A 38 1.74 14.21 -1.60
C TYR A 38 1.49 15.21 -2.70
N ARG A 39 2.57 15.93 -3.01
CA ARG A 39 2.63 16.91 -4.08
C ARG A 39 3.44 16.38 -5.25
N ASN A 40 2.93 16.59 -6.45
CA ASN A 40 3.64 16.34 -7.69
C ASN A 40 4.57 17.52 -7.99
N LEU A 41 5.89 17.29 -7.89
CA LEU A 41 6.92 18.29 -8.14
C LEU A 41 7.34 18.34 -9.61
N THR A 42 6.89 17.39 -10.42
CA THR A 42 7.25 17.33 -11.85
C THR A 42 6.53 18.42 -12.65
N ALA A 43 7.11 18.77 -13.80
CA ALA A 43 6.52 19.71 -14.75
C ALA A 43 5.62 19.04 -15.80
N GLY A 44 5.72 17.71 -15.98
CA GLY A 44 5.05 17.02 -17.09
C GLY A 44 4.73 15.55 -16.88
N GLN A 45 4.88 15.02 -15.66
CA GLN A 45 4.49 13.65 -15.31
C GLN A 45 3.27 13.69 -14.39
N PRO A 46 2.04 13.46 -14.88
CA PRO A 46 0.92 13.16 -14.00
C PRO A 46 1.22 11.91 -13.17
N PHE A 47 0.76 11.86 -11.93
CA PHE A 47 0.76 10.63 -11.14
C PHE A 47 -0.53 9.89 -11.39
N SER A 48 -0.44 8.56 -11.52
CA SER A 48 -1.62 7.70 -11.53
C SER A 48 -2.37 7.74 -10.20
N THR A 49 -3.46 6.98 -10.13
CA THR A 49 -4.02 6.53 -8.85
C THR A 49 -2.89 5.96 -7.98
N SER A 50 -2.86 6.35 -6.71
CA SER A 50 -1.88 5.87 -5.73
C SER A 50 -2.50 4.82 -4.81
N VAL A 51 -1.64 4.04 -4.16
CA VAL A 51 -2.03 3.14 -3.09
C VAL A 51 -1.07 3.26 -1.92
N PHE A 52 -1.60 3.34 -0.71
CA PHE A 52 -0.86 3.28 0.54
C PHE A 52 -1.46 2.18 1.41
N ILE A 53 -0.60 1.40 2.05
CA ILE A 53 -0.97 0.20 2.78
C ILE A 53 -0.33 0.26 4.16
N ALA A 54 -1.13 -0.01 5.19
CA ALA A 54 -0.65 -0.23 6.55
C ALA A 54 -0.33 -1.71 6.74
N HIS A 55 0.86 -2.01 7.25
CA HIS A 55 1.35 -3.38 7.34
C HIS A 55 2.27 -3.60 8.55
N SER A 56 2.44 -4.87 8.90
CA SER A 56 3.40 -5.33 9.90
C SER A 56 4.83 -5.36 9.35
N ALA A 57 5.82 -5.46 10.24
CA ALA A 57 7.23 -5.68 9.86
C ALA A 57 7.49 -7.05 9.21
N GLY A 58 6.52 -7.98 9.26
CA GLY A 58 6.62 -9.30 8.61
C GLY A 58 6.07 -9.32 7.18
N ALA A 59 5.46 -8.23 6.71
CA ALA A 59 4.97 -8.13 5.34
C ALA A 59 6.14 -8.11 4.34
N PRO A 60 5.98 -8.65 3.12
CA PRO A 60 6.96 -8.47 2.07
C PRO A 60 7.08 -6.99 1.69
N PRO A 61 8.29 -6.51 1.36
CA PRO A 61 8.48 -5.12 0.92
C PRO A 61 7.74 -4.87 -0.39
N LEU A 62 7.31 -3.62 -0.60
CA LEU A 62 6.64 -3.22 -1.84
C LEU A 62 7.57 -3.31 -3.05
N PHE A 63 8.84 -2.95 -2.88
CA PHE A 63 9.90 -3.10 -3.89
C PHE A 63 11.27 -3.23 -3.21
N VAL A 64 12.26 -3.74 -3.93
CA VAL A 64 13.65 -3.80 -3.48
C VAL A 64 14.55 -3.52 -4.67
N GLU A 65 15.45 -2.55 -4.54
CA GLU A 65 16.44 -2.26 -5.58
C GLU A 65 17.25 -3.51 -5.95
N GLY A 66 17.43 -3.75 -7.24
CA GLY A 66 18.15 -4.90 -7.76
C GLY A 66 17.38 -6.23 -7.65
N GLN A 67 16.10 -6.20 -7.30
CA GLN A 67 15.20 -7.36 -7.37
C GLN A 67 14.12 -7.16 -8.44
N PRO A 68 13.60 -8.24 -9.05
CA PRO A 68 12.44 -8.15 -9.93
C PRO A 68 11.24 -7.53 -9.21
N ALA A 69 10.49 -6.68 -9.92
CA ALA A 69 9.20 -6.19 -9.44
C ALA A 69 8.24 -7.36 -9.18
N SER A 70 7.36 -7.22 -8.18
CA SER A 70 6.24 -8.14 -8.05
C SER A 70 5.25 -7.92 -9.19
N PHE A 71 4.41 -8.92 -9.49
CA PHE A 71 3.37 -8.78 -10.51
C PHE A 71 2.40 -7.62 -10.20
N GLU A 72 2.16 -7.35 -8.92
CA GLU A 72 1.30 -6.26 -8.49
C GLU A 72 1.96 -4.89 -8.65
N LEU A 73 3.28 -4.80 -8.44
CA LEU A 73 4.04 -3.58 -8.71
C LEU A 73 4.17 -3.33 -10.21
N GLU A 74 4.41 -4.37 -11.02
CA GLU A 74 4.41 -4.32 -12.49
C GLU A 74 3.11 -3.70 -13.02
N ARG A 75 1.95 -4.19 -12.56
CA ARG A 75 0.64 -3.63 -12.98
C ARG A 75 0.42 -2.19 -12.49
N LEU A 76 0.96 -1.82 -11.33
CA LEU A 76 0.92 -0.42 -10.91
C LEU A 76 1.81 0.44 -11.82
N ALA A 77 3.06 0.03 -12.03
CA ALA A 77 4.07 0.80 -12.73
C ALA A 77 3.78 0.95 -14.23
N GLU A 78 3.15 -0.06 -14.84
CA GLU A 78 2.83 -0.04 -16.28
C GLU A 78 1.46 0.56 -16.61
N GLU A 79 0.50 0.50 -15.69
CA GLU A 79 -0.92 0.82 -15.97
C GLU A 79 -1.55 1.81 -14.99
N GLY A 80 -0.84 2.17 -13.92
CA GLY A 80 -1.44 2.85 -12.78
C GLY A 80 -2.50 2.01 -12.06
N ASN A 81 -2.49 0.68 -12.26
CA ASN A 81 -3.53 -0.22 -11.76
C ASN A 81 -3.21 -0.72 -10.35
N VAL A 82 -3.87 -0.12 -9.36
CA VAL A 82 -3.67 -0.44 -7.93
C VAL A 82 -4.56 -1.58 -7.41
N ALA A 83 -5.38 -2.21 -8.26
CA ALA A 83 -6.39 -3.17 -7.82
C ALA A 83 -5.78 -4.42 -7.16
N LEU A 84 -4.65 -4.90 -7.67
CA LEU A 84 -3.97 -6.07 -7.12
C LEU A 84 -3.31 -5.77 -5.77
N LEU A 85 -2.61 -4.64 -5.65
CA LEU A 85 -2.01 -4.21 -4.38
C LEU A 85 -3.08 -3.99 -3.30
N SER A 86 -4.15 -3.27 -3.63
CA SER A 86 -5.24 -3.00 -2.69
C SER A 86 -6.03 -4.24 -2.29
N SER A 87 -6.29 -5.16 -3.22
CA SER A 87 -6.95 -6.44 -2.91
C SER A 87 -6.08 -7.36 -2.05
N ASN A 88 -4.79 -7.48 -2.35
CA ASN A 88 -3.86 -8.28 -1.54
C ASN A 88 -3.80 -7.76 -0.09
N ALA A 89 -3.76 -6.45 0.10
CA ALA A 89 -3.72 -5.86 1.42
C ALA A 89 -5.02 -6.01 2.22
N THR A 90 -6.16 -6.20 1.55
CA THR A 90 -7.47 -6.34 2.22
C THR A 90 -7.94 -7.79 2.39
N THR A 91 -7.36 -8.74 1.63
CA THR A 91 -7.82 -10.14 1.61
C THR A 91 -6.91 -11.11 2.36
N ARG A 92 -5.68 -10.69 2.69
CA ARG A 92 -4.76 -11.52 3.48
C ARG A 92 -5.22 -11.59 4.93
N LEU A 93 -5.38 -12.82 5.41
CA LEU A 93 -5.86 -13.12 6.78
C LEU A 93 -4.72 -13.46 7.74
N ASP A 94 -3.47 -13.29 7.32
CA ASP A 94 -2.27 -13.54 8.13
C ASP A 94 -1.95 -12.38 9.09
N GLY A 95 -2.73 -11.29 9.03
CA GLY A 95 -2.54 -10.09 9.85
C GLY A 95 -1.34 -9.24 9.43
N ALA A 96 -0.72 -9.54 8.29
CA ALA A 96 0.42 -8.78 7.79
C ALA A 96 0.04 -7.41 7.25
N PHE A 97 -1.24 -7.21 6.91
CA PHE A 97 -1.81 -5.99 6.35
C PHE A 97 -3.10 -5.64 7.09
N ALA A 98 -3.34 -4.35 7.33
CA ALA A 98 -4.48 -3.88 8.14
C ALA A 98 -5.39 -2.88 7.42
N ALA A 99 -4.83 -1.97 6.62
CA ALA A 99 -5.62 -0.92 5.99
C ALA A 99 -5.04 -0.53 4.62
N VAL A 100 -5.90 0.03 3.76
CA VAL A 100 -5.54 0.54 2.44
C VAL A 100 -6.18 1.91 2.24
N ALA A 101 -5.41 2.82 1.67
CA ALA A 101 -5.90 4.11 1.19
C ALA A 101 -5.52 4.27 -0.28
N ILE A 102 -6.48 4.73 -1.09
CA ILE A 102 -6.31 4.96 -2.53
C ILE A 102 -6.45 6.44 -2.80
N GLY A 103 -5.43 7.03 -3.42
CA GLY A 103 -5.44 8.44 -3.81
C GLY A 103 -5.81 8.63 -5.26
N LEU A 104 -6.41 9.78 -5.58
CA LEU A 104 -6.74 10.15 -6.96
C LEU A 104 -5.48 10.48 -7.77
N PRO A 105 -5.53 10.40 -9.11
CA PRO A 105 -4.48 10.91 -9.98
C PRO A 105 -4.12 12.37 -9.69
N VAL A 106 -2.83 12.71 -9.78
CA VAL A 106 -2.32 14.05 -9.45
C VAL A 106 -1.63 14.67 -10.65
N GLN A 107 -2.17 15.78 -11.14
CA GLN A 107 -1.56 16.52 -12.24
C GLN A 107 -0.25 17.21 -11.81
N PRO A 108 0.66 17.51 -12.76
CA PRO A 108 1.88 18.28 -12.47
C PRO A 108 1.63 19.52 -11.62
N GLY A 109 2.41 19.70 -10.54
CA GLY A 109 2.26 20.78 -9.56
C GLY A 109 1.09 20.65 -8.58
N GLY A 110 0.21 19.65 -8.76
CA GLY A 110 -0.93 19.38 -7.89
C GLY A 110 -0.57 18.61 -6.63
N GLU A 111 -1.55 18.46 -5.74
CA GLU A 111 -1.43 17.75 -4.47
C GLU A 111 -2.73 17.01 -4.16
N VAL A 112 -2.61 15.90 -3.42
CA VAL A 112 -3.76 15.18 -2.86
C VAL A 112 -3.40 14.60 -1.49
N SER A 113 -4.42 14.34 -0.68
CA SER A 113 -4.27 13.71 0.63
C SER A 113 -5.14 12.46 0.73
N VAL A 114 -4.64 11.47 1.46
CA VAL A 114 -5.41 10.29 1.88
C VAL A 114 -5.26 10.08 3.39
N ILE A 115 -6.22 9.39 4.00
CA ILE A 115 -6.17 9.01 5.42
C ILE A 115 -6.01 7.50 5.50
N LEU A 116 -5.09 7.05 6.35
CA LEU A 116 -4.81 5.65 6.60
C LEU A 116 -4.80 5.36 8.10
N GLU A 117 -5.37 4.22 8.48
CA GLU A 117 -5.35 3.72 9.85
C GLU A 117 -4.12 2.82 10.08
N VAL A 118 -3.47 2.98 11.23
CA VAL A 118 -2.31 2.20 11.68
C VAL A 118 -2.50 1.76 13.12
N THR A 119 -1.94 0.61 13.47
CA THR A 119 -2.01 0.00 14.81
C THR A 119 -0.61 -0.39 15.29
N PRO A 120 -0.41 -0.73 16.58
CA PRO A 120 0.86 -1.28 17.04
C PRO A 120 1.32 -2.53 16.28
N GLU A 121 0.37 -3.36 15.83
CA GLU A 121 0.62 -4.59 15.08
C GLU A 121 0.95 -4.32 13.61
N ASN A 122 0.38 -3.26 13.04
CA ASN A 122 0.56 -2.83 11.65
C ASN A 122 0.99 -1.35 11.58
N PRO A 123 2.20 -1.01 12.08
CA PRO A 123 2.60 0.38 12.26
C PRO A 123 3.23 1.00 11.01
N LEU A 124 3.61 0.17 10.03
CA LEU A 124 4.39 0.58 8.87
C LEU A 124 3.48 0.97 7.72
N ILE A 125 3.90 1.98 6.96
CA ILE A 125 3.24 2.42 5.73
C ILE A 125 4.22 2.26 4.57
N SER A 126 3.73 1.58 3.53
CA SER A 126 4.34 1.53 2.20
C SER A 126 3.32 1.97 1.16
N GLY A 127 3.77 2.55 0.05
CA GLY A 127 2.85 2.99 -1.00
C GLY A 127 3.58 3.46 -2.25
N ALA A 128 2.86 3.49 -3.37
CA ALA A 128 3.41 3.87 -4.66
C ALA A 128 2.33 4.43 -5.61
N PHE A 129 2.80 5.08 -6.67
CA PHE A 129 2.04 5.52 -7.83
C PHE A 129 2.95 5.55 -9.07
N MET A 130 2.37 5.39 -10.25
CA MET A 130 3.06 5.48 -11.53
C MET A 130 3.30 6.94 -11.93
N LEU A 131 4.43 7.20 -12.57
CA LEU A 131 4.66 8.40 -13.38
C LEU A 131 4.02 8.14 -14.75
N ALA A 132 2.80 8.66 -14.96
CA ALA A 132 1.87 8.15 -15.97
C ALA A 132 2.32 8.30 -17.42
N HIS A 133 3.33 9.13 -17.70
CA HIS A 133 3.90 9.31 -19.04
C HIS A 133 5.21 8.51 -19.23
N THR A 134 5.47 7.51 -18.39
CA THR A 134 6.54 6.52 -18.56
C THR A 134 5.94 5.16 -18.94
N ASN A 135 6.77 4.22 -19.37
CA ASN A 135 6.36 2.83 -19.64
C ASN A 135 6.16 2.07 -18.32
N ASP A 136 7.14 2.09 -17.41
CA ASP A 136 7.09 1.36 -16.12
C ASP A 136 7.71 2.15 -14.95
N GLY A 137 7.69 3.48 -15.05
CA GLY A 137 8.22 4.38 -14.03
C GLY A 137 7.24 4.60 -12.88
N PHE A 138 7.73 4.54 -11.65
CA PHE A 138 6.94 4.77 -10.44
C PHE A 138 7.70 5.57 -9.39
N ALA A 139 7.00 6.08 -8.39
CA ALA A 139 7.61 6.58 -7.16
C ALA A 139 6.87 5.99 -5.97
N GLY A 140 7.59 5.81 -4.86
CA GLY A 140 7.00 5.18 -3.68
C GLY A 140 7.82 5.33 -2.41
N ILE A 141 7.17 4.98 -1.31
CA ILE A 141 7.75 4.86 0.03
C ILE A 141 7.63 3.43 0.53
N GLN A 142 8.52 3.06 1.44
CA GLN A 142 8.47 1.77 2.10
C GLN A 142 8.82 1.90 3.60
N ASP A 143 8.18 1.06 4.39
CA ASP A 143 8.49 0.79 5.80
C ASP A 143 8.55 2.04 6.71
N VAL A 144 7.70 3.04 6.46
CA VAL A 144 7.60 4.21 7.35
C VAL A 144 6.78 3.84 8.58
N ASP A 145 7.42 3.78 9.76
CA ASP A 145 6.70 3.65 11.04
C ASP A 145 5.89 4.93 11.30
N ALA A 146 4.61 4.85 10.99
CA ALA A 146 3.66 5.95 11.10
C ALA A 146 2.93 5.95 12.45
N PHE A 147 2.86 4.80 13.12
CA PHE A 147 2.27 4.69 14.45
C PHE A 147 3.10 5.45 15.50
N ALA A 148 4.43 5.40 15.37
CA ALA A 148 5.37 6.10 16.25
C ALA A 148 5.47 7.61 15.98
N LEU A 149 4.84 8.15 14.92
CA LEU A 149 4.89 9.57 14.63
C LEU A 149 4.19 10.39 15.72
N THR A 150 4.89 11.42 16.20
CA THR A 150 4.34 12.42 17.13
C THR A 150 4.12 13.78 16.45
N GLY A 151 4.40 13.88 15.16
CA GLY A 151 4.27 15.07 14.35
C GLY A 151 4.55 14.78 12.88
N PRO A 152 4.46 15.79 12.00
CA PRO A 152 4.67 15.61 10.57
C PRO A 152 6.08 15.12 10.22
N ARG A 153 6.15 14.20 9.26
CA ARG A 153 7.38 13.73 8.62
C ARG A 153 7.30 14.02 7.13
N THR A 154 8.25 14.79 6.62
CA THR A 154 8.43 15.01 5.18
C THR A 154 9.38 13.98 4.61
N VAL A 155 9.06 13.45 3.42
CA VAL A 155 9.86 12.50 2.65
C VAL A 155 9.86 12.94 1.20
N GLU A 156 11.03 13.05 0.60
CA GLU A 156 11.19 13.28 -0.84
C GLU A 156 11.22 11.93 -1.56
N LEU A 157 10.47 11.82 -2.65
CA LEU A 157 10.37 10.60 -3.45
C LEU A 157 11.07 10.80 -4.79
N PHE A 158 11.87 9.82 -5.17
CA PHE A 158 12.57 9.74 -6.44
C PHE A 158 11.89 8.74 -7.36
N ALA A 159 12.12 8.89 -8.66
CA ALA A 159 11.59 7.98 -9.66
C ALA A 159 12.38 6.67 -9.68
N TRP A 160 11.65 5.58 -9.77
CA TRP A 160 12.11 4.22 -9.95
C TRP A 160 11.60 3.68 -11.28
N ASP A 161 12.41 2.83 -11.89
CA ASP A 161 12.09 2.01 -13.05
C ASP A 161 11.83 0.60 -12.52
N ALA A 162 10.69 -0.01 -12.87
CA ALA A 162 10.31 -1.33 -12.38
C ALA A 162 11.15 -2.46 -13.00
N GLY A 163 11.78 -2.19 -14.14
CA GLY A 163 12.56 -3.12 -14.95
C GLY A 163 11.68 -4.14 -15.68
N THR A 164 10.41 -3.84 -15.89
CA THR A 164 9.46 -4.76 -16.53
C THR A 164 9.32 -4.48 -18.02
N GLU A 165 9.51 -3.22 -18.44
CA GLU A 165 9.49 -2.80 -19.84
C GLU A 165 10.74 -2.02 -20.26
N ASN A 166 11.16 -2.15 -21.51
CA ASN A 166 12.24 -1.34 -22.05
C ASN A 166 11.79 0.13 -22.16
N ASN A 167 12.59 1.05 -21.62
CA ASN A 167 12.37 2.49 -21.73
C ASN A 167 12.65 2.99 -23.16
N ASN A 168 11.77 2.68 -24.11
CA ASN A 168 11.90 3.04 -25.51
C ASN A 168 11.14 4.34 -25.88
N GLU A 169 10.27 4.80 -24.96
CA GLU A 169 9.41 5.97 -25.11
C GLU A 169 8.54 5.98 -26.39
N SER A 170 8.23 4.80 -26.92
CA SER A 170 7.39 4.58 -28.10
C SER A 170 5.93 4.91 -27.80
N GLY A 171 5.25 5.59 -28.72
CA GLY A 171 3.82 5.86 -28.58
C GLY A 171 2.95 4.60 -28.56
N ASP A 172 3.45 3.49 -29.12
CA ASP A 172 2.76 2.20 -29.16
C ASP A 172 2.81 1.47 -27.80
N ASP A 173 3.80 1.77 -26.96
CA ASP A 173 4.01 1.19 -25.63
C ASP A 173 3.49 2.10 -24.50
N LEU A 174 3.58 3.43 -24.69
CA LEU A 174 3.14 4.40 -23.69
C LEU A 174 1.61 4.51 -23.65
N ILE A 175 1.01 4.06 -22.55
CA ILE A 175 -0.45 4.16 -22.31
C ILE A 175 -0.95 5.61 -22.42
N ALA A 176 -0.15 6.58 -21.99
CA ALA A 176 -0.47 8.01 -22.10
C ALA A 176 -0.73 8.48 -23.54
N MET A 177 -0.16 7.76 -24.53
CA MET A 177 -0.33 8.01 -25.96
C MET A 177 -1.38 7.10 -26.61
N GLY A 178 -2.04 6.24 -25.82
CA GLY A 178 -2.95 5.22 -26.30
C GLY A 178 -2.27 3.91 -26.70
N GLY A 179 -0.97 3.77 -26.38
CA GLY A 179 -0.21 2.54 -26.56
C GLY A 179 -0.80 1.38 -25.78
N THR A 180 -0.67 0.18 -26.34
CA THR A 180 -1.12 -1.08 -25.73
C THR A 180 -0.13 -2.23 -25.96
N GLU A 181 0.94 -1.97 -26.72
CA GLU A 181 2.03 -2.91 -26.84
C GLU A 181 2.82 -2.96 -25.53
N ARG A 182 3.56 -4.05 -25.38
CA ARG A 182 4.36 -4.36 -24.20
C ARG A 182 5.72 -4.77 -24.71
N ASP A 183 6.78 -4.15 -24.19
CA ASP A 183 8.16 -4.41 -24.60
C ASP A 183 8.99 -4.94 -23.40
N PRO A 184 8.90 -6.23 -23.05
CA PRO A 184 9.48 -6.74 -21.80
C PRO A 184 11.00 -6.57 -21.68
N GLU A 185 11.48 -6.01 -20.55
CA GLU A 185 12.91 -5.92 -20.21
C GLU A 185 13.39 -7.15 -19.41
N HIS A 186 12.54 -7.72 -18.55
CA HIS A 186 12.91 -8.76 -17.57
C HIS A 186 14.09 -8.35 -16.65
N GLY A 187 14.14 -7.06 -16.32
CA GLY A 187 15.13 -6.45 -15.44
C GLY A 187 14.74 -6.50 -13.96
N THR A 188 15.20 -5.48 -13.24
CA THR A 188 15.02 -5.34 -11.80
C THR A 188 14.77 -3.89 -11.46
N VAL A 189 14.08 -3.66 -10.34
CA VAL A 189 13.83 -2.31 -9.83
C VAL A 189 15.14 -1.54 -9.66
N ARG A 190 15.21 -0.33 -10.20
CA ARG A 190 16.40 0.54 -10.17
C ARG A 190 16.01 2.02 -10.23
N PRO A 191 16.90 2.97 -9.89
CA PRO A 191 16.63 4.39 -10.10
C PRO A 191 16.31 4.67 -11.56
N HIS A 192 15.20 5.37 -11.83
CA HIS A 192 14.78 5.71 -13.19
C HIS A 192 15.77 6.69 -13.80
N GLN A 193 16.13 6.52 -15.07
CA GLN A 193 17.11 7.38 -15.75
C GLN A 193 16.50 8.64 -16.40
N GLY A 194 15.25 8.99 -16.06
CA GLY A 194 14.43 9.95 -16.81
C GLY A 194 14.01 9.42 -18.18
N LEU A 195 13.26 10.24 -18.93
CA LEU A 195 12.91 9.94 -20.32
C LEU A 195 14.02 10.41 -21.26
N SER A 196 14.33 9.58 -22.25
CA SER A 196 15.24 9.95 -23.33
C SER A 196 14.53 10.83 -24.39
N ASP A 197 15.27 11.36 -25.38
CA ASP A 197 14.70 11.97 -26.59
C ASP A 197 14.63 10.95 -27.76
N ALA A 198 14.76 9.65 -27.48
CA ALA A 198 14.91 8.62 -28.51
C ALA A 198 13.58 8.08 -29.07
N GLY A 199 12.46 8.30 -28.35
CA GLY A 199 11.11 7.86 -28.74
C GLY A 199 10.15 9.00 -29.10
N ASP A 200 8.85 8.71 -29.02
CA ASP A 200 7.75 9.61 -29.36
C ASP A 200 7.32 10.51 -28.20
N ALA A 201 7.74 10.19 -26.96
CA ALA A 201 7.42 10.98 -25.78
C ALA A 201 7.86 12.44 -25.93
N PRO A 202 6.94 13.42 -25.75
CA PRO A 202 7.29 14.82 -25.76
C PRO A 202 8.33 15.18 -24.69
N GLY A 203 9.30 16.04 -25.04
CA GLY A 203 10.30 16.53 -24.07
C GLY A 203 9.70 17.26 -22.85
N LEU A 204 8.44 17.70 -22.91
CA LEU A 204 7.71 18.23 -21.77
C LEU A 204 7.50 17.18 -20.65
N TRP A 205 7.48 15.89 -21.00
CA TRP A 205 7.27 14.80 -20.04
C TRP A 205 8.54 14.46 -19.26
N LYS A 206 9.69 15.05 -19.63
CA LYS A 206 10.94 14.81 -18.93
C LYS A 206 10.89 15.31 -17.50
N PHE A 207 11.59 14.58 -16.64
CA PHE A 207 11.92 14.96 -15.28
C PHE A 207 13.42 14.72 -15.08
N ASP A 208 14.02 15.44 -14.14
CA ASP A 208 15.40 15.21 -13.75
C ASP A 208 15.45 13.99 -12.81
N PRO A 209 16.15 12.89 -13.18
CA PRO A 209 16.24 11.72 -12.33
C PRO A 209 17.03 11.95 -11.02
N GLU A 210 17.81 13.04 -10.94
CA GLU A 210 18.56 13.40 -9.73
C GLU A 210 17.75 14.28 -8.76
N GLU A 211 16.55 14.71 -9.15
CA GLU A 211 15.67 15.56 -8.34
C GLU A 211 14.43 14.78 -7.88
N PRO A 212 13.82 15.15 -6.73
CA PRO A 212 12.62 14.48 -6.26
C PRO A 212 11.44 14.78 -7.19
N VAL A 213 10.70 13.73 -7.53
CA VAL A 213 9.48 13.84 -8.33
C VAL A 213 8.26 14.17 -7.46
N ALA A 214 8.29 13.78 -6.19
CA ALA A 214 7.23 14.11 -5.23
C ALA A 214 7.77 14.49 -3.85
N GLU A 215 7.03 15.34 -3.15
CA GLU A 215 7.17 15.55 -1.71
C GLU A 215 5.97 14.91 -1.02
N LEU A 216 6.22 14.10 0.00
CA LEU A 216 5.22 13.40 0.80
C LEU A 216 5.30 13.90 2.25
N ILE A 217 4.18 14.28 2.85
CA ILE A 217 4.06 14.64 4.26
C ILE A 217 3.14 13.61 4.92
N ILE A 218 3.64 12.93 5.94
CA ILE A 218 2.89 11.97 6.76
C ILE A 218 2.74 12.56 8.15
N GLU A 219 1.51 12.75 8.61
CA GLU A 219 1.25 13.36 9.91
C GLU A 219 0.13 12.65 10.68
N PRO A 220 0.25 12.49 12.02
CA PRO A 220 -0.86 12.03 12.85
C PRO A 220 -2.03 13.01 12.78
N VAL A 221 -3.25 12.48 12.64
CA VAL A 221 -4.48 13.28 12.71
C VAL A 221 -5.36 12.86 13.90
N PRO A 222 -6.03 13.81 14.58
CA PRO A 222 -6.97 13.50 15.67
C PRO A 222 -8.16 12.66 15.19
#